data_AF-A0A661UYH9-F1
#
_entry.id   AF-A0A661UYH9-F1
#
_cell.length_a   1.000
_cell.length_b   1.000
_cell.length_c   1.000
_cell.angle_alpha   90.00
_cell.angle_beta   90.00
_cell.angle_gamma   90.00
#
_symmetry.space_group_name_H-M   'P 1'
#
loop_
_entity.id
_entity.type
_entity.pdbx_description
1 polymer ?
#
loop_
_entity_poly.entity_id
_entity_poly.type
_entity_poly.pdbx_seq_one_letter_code
_entity_poly.pdbx_strand_id
1 'polypeptide(L)'
;DATSSGLVFDVLNRGSGLLGFQVLTNAPWLKVAMPVGVALGDDLGGDVGTVRLTVDTAGLTPGSYSGAVTVNSLYPAGTPHTFVVDLVVAEGAPTPTPVPIPATWADGNCSGAVDLSDALATMRHGAGLDMIAAGCPEMGSTVQVIGGSQHTWGDIDCSGEVNAIDALKILRFDAGLPSSPQANCPEMGAAIMIVPG
;
A
#
# COMPACT_ATOMS: atom_id res chain seq x y z
N ASP A 1 -1.93 -0.39 -6.86
CA ASP A 1 -2.21 0.28 -8.14
C ASP A 1 -3.07 -0.58 -9.05
N ALA A 2 -4.38 -0.42 -8.93
CA ALA A 2 -5.33 -1.03 -9.85
C ALA A 2 -5.38 -0.17 -11.12
N THR A 3 -4.74 -0.63 -12.19
CA THR A 3 -4.92 -0.06 -13.52
C THR A 3 -6.38 -0.22 -13.92
N SER A 4 -7.15 0.87 -13.86
CA SER A 4 -8.46 0.96 -14.49
C SER A 4 -8.27 0.88 -16.00
N SER A 5 -8.33 -0.32 -16.57
CA SER A 5 -8.43 -0.48 -18.02
C SER A 5 -9.76 0.14 -18.45
N GLY A 6 -9.72 1.31 -19.09
CA GLY A 6 -10.93 1.91 -19.65
C GLY A 6 -11.59 0.95 -20.62
N LEU A 7 -12.84 0.55 -20.34
CA LEU A 7 -13.62 -0.28 -21.23
C LEU A 7 -14.16 0.62 -22.35
N VAL A 8 -13.98 0.22 -23.60
CA VAL A 8 -14.39 0.99 -24.77
C VAL A 8 -15.35 0.16 -25.61
N PHE A 9 -16.43 0.77 -26.07
CA PHE A 9 -17.35 0.18 -27.03
C PHE A 9 -17.81 1.21 -28.05
N ASP A 10 -18.19 0.74 -29.23
CA ASP A 10 -18.68 1.58 -30.32
C ASP A 10 -20.20 1.47 -30.47
N VAL A 11 -20.83 2.61 -30.75
CA VAL A 11 -22.23 2.71 -31.14
C VAL A 11 -22.29 2.94 -32.64
N LEU A 12 -22.99 2.05 -33.34
CA LEU A 12 -23.12 2.10 -34.80
C LEU A 12 -24.54 2.51 -35.19
N ASN A 13 -24.67 3.35 -36.22
CA ASN A 13 -25.94 3.57 -36.90
C ASN A 13 -25.99 2.75 -38.20
N ARG A 14 -26.75 1.66 -38.21
CA ARG A 14 -26.96 0.82 -39.41
C ARG A 14 -28.06 1.35 -40.34
N GLY A 15 -28.70 2.44 -39.97
CA GLY A 15 -29.70 3.13 -40.78
C GLY A 15 -29.09 4.26 -41.60
N SER A 16 -29.94 5.21 -42.01
CA SER A 16 -29.52 6.47 -42.65
C SER A 16 -29.48 7.62 -41.64
N GLY A 17 -28.84 8.73 -42.00
CA GLY A 17 -28.84 9.97 -41.22
C GLY A 17 -28.01 9.89 -39.94
N LEU A 18 -28.28 10.80 -39.01
CA LEU A 18 -27.58 10.88 -37.72
C LEU A 18 -28.29 10.04 -36.66
N LEU A 19 -27.51 9.38 -35.80
CA LEU A 19 -27.96 8.80 -34.53
C LEU A 19 -27.36 9.61 -33.38
N GLY A 20 -28.16 10.42 -32.70
CA GLY A 20 -27.83 10.94 -31.38
C GLY A 20 -28.23 9.91 -30.33
N PHE A 21 -27.33 9.60 -29.41
CA PHE A 21 -27.57 8.60 -28.38
C PHE A 21 -27.14 9.09 -26.99
N GLN A 22 -27.73 8.48 -25.97
CA GLN A 22 -27.38 8.66 -24.56
C GLN A 22 -26.97 7.31 -23.96
N VAL A 23 -25.96 7.33 -23.09
CA VAL A 23 -25.46 6.19 -22.34
C VAL A 23 -25.74 6.40 -20.86
N LEU A 24 -26.39 5.42 -20.24
CA LEU A 24 -26.72 5.39 -18.82
C LEU A 24 -26.07 4.18 -18.15
N THR A 25 -25.62 4.34 -16.92
CA THR A 25 -25.16 3.23 -16.06
C THR A 25 -26.04 3.13 -14.82
N ASN A 26 -26.21 1.94 -14.26
CA ASN A 26 -26.98 1.73 -13.02
C ASN A 26 -26.11 1.42 -11.80
N ALA A 27 -24.80 1.34 -11.98
CA ALA A 27 -23.85 0.97 -10.95
C ALA A 27 -22.97 2.17 -10.59
N PRO A 28 -22.88 2.56 -9.29
CA PRO A 28 -22.09 3.71 -8.86
C PRO A 28 -20.59 3.60 -9.21
N TRP A 29 -20.06 2.38 -9.21
CA TRP A 29 -18.67 2.06 -9.56
C TRP A 29 -18.40 2.10 -11.07
N LEU A 30 -19.43 2.16 -11.92
CA LEU A 30 -19.30 2.19 -13.38
C LEU A 30 -19.63 3.58 -13.91
N LYS A 31 -18.61 4.28 -14.41
CA LYS A 31 -18.72 5.66 -14.91
C LYS A 31 -18.60 5.69 -16.42
N VAL A 32 -19.25 6.68 -17.04
CA VAL A 32 -19.12 6.98 -18.47
C VAL A 32 -18.52 8.38 -18.62
N ALA A 33 -17.47 8.50 -19.43
CA ALA A 33 -16.75 9.78 -19.60
C ALA A 33 -17.60 10.81 -20.35
N MET A 34 -18.29 10.38 -21.41
CA MET A 34 -19.23 11.19 -22.18
C MET A 34 -20.54 10.42 -22.31
N PRO A 35 -21.61 10.78 -21.58
CA PRO A 35 -22.87 10.05 -21.57
C PRO A 35 -23.73 10.30 -22.82
N VAL A 36 -23.25 11.08 -23.78
CA VAL A 36 -23.96 11.38 -25.03
C VAL A 36 -22.98 11.35 -26.20
N GLY A 37 -23.46 10.98 -27.38
CA GLY A 37 -22.65 10.91 -28.59
C GLY A 37 -23.46 10.87 -29.87
N VAL A 38 -22.75 10.82 -31.00
CA VAL A 38 -23.33 10.76 -32.35
C VAL A 38 -22.67 9.61 -33.12
N ALA A 39 -23.46 8.90 -33.92
CA ALA A 39 -23.00 7.97 -34.94
C ALA A 39 -23.66 8.31 -36.29
N LEU A 40 -22.96 8.07 -37.40
CA LEU A 40 -23.43 8.37 -38.75
C LEU A 40 -23.96 7.09 -39.42
N GLY A 41 -25.06 7.23 -40.15
CA GLY A 41 -25.59 6.20 -41.02
C GLY A 41 -24.72 5.97 -42.25
N ASP A 42 -24.99 4.89 -42.99
CA ASP A 42 -24.19 4.50 -44.16
C ASP A 42 -24.22 5.55 -45.27
N ASP A 43 -25.32 6.30 -45.40
CA ASP A 43 -25.51 7.42 -46.34
C ASP A 43 -24.64 8.64 -46.00
N LEU A 44 -24.17 8.75 -44.76
CA LEU A 44 -23.30 9.82 -44.26
C LEU A 44 -21.85 9.34 -44.01
N GLY A 45 -21.51 8.14 -44.46
CA GLY A 45 -20.14 7.58 -44.36
C GLY A 45 -19.92 6.60 -43.20
N GLY A 46 -20.94 6.29 -42.40
CA GLY A 46 -20.92 5.15 -41.46
C GLY A 46 -20.00 5.30 -40.23
N ASP A 47 -19.65 6.52 -39.83
CA ASP A 47 -18.81 6.78 -38.66
C ASP A 47 -19.45 6.33 -37.35
N VAL A 48 -18.63 5.85 -36.41
CA VAL A 48 -19.09 5.25 -35.16
C VAL A 48 -18.95 6.20 -33.97
N GLY A 49 -19.87 6.09 -33.03
CA GLY A 49 -19.78 6.80 -31.76
C GLY A 49 -19.02 5.98 -30.72
N THR A 50 -17.76 6.31 -30.45
CA THR A 50 -16.95 5.61 -29.45
C THR A 50 -17.26 6.10 -28.03
N VAL A 51 -17.55 5.17 -27.12
CA VAL A 51 -17.86 5.44 -25.71
C VAL A 51 -16.78 4.82 -24.82
N ARG A 52 -16.31 5.60 -23.84
CA ARG A 52 -15.35 5.15 -22.82
C ARG A 52 -16.01 5.05 -21.45
N LEU A 53 -15.87 3.89 -20.83
CA LEU A 53 -16.27 3.62 -19.46
C LEU A 53 -15.04 3.55 -18.56
N THR A 54 -15.19 3.99 -17.32
CA THR A 54 -14.19 3.83 -16.27
C THR A 54 -14.81 3.15 -15.07
N VAL A 55 -13.97 2.41 -14.33
CA VAL A 55 -14.36 1.71 -13.11
C VAL A 55 -13.74 2.44 -11.92
N ASP A 56 -14.57 2.76 -10.93
CA ASP A 56 -14.17 3.29 -9.63
C ASP A 56 -14.35 2.20 -8.57
N THR A 57 -13.23 1.64 -8.12
CA THR A 57 -13.23 0.60 -7.09
C THR A 57 -13.08 1.17 -5.67
N ALA A 58 -13.04 2.48 -5.51
CA ALA A 58 -12.86 3.09 -4.20
C ALA A 58 -14.05 2.75 -3.28
N GLY A 59 -13.75 2.21 -2.10
CA GLY A 59 -14.76 1.82 -1.12
C GLY A 59 -15.53 0.54 -1.44
N LEU A 60 -15.20 -0.17 -2.53
CA LEU A 60 -15.72 -1.51 -2.76
C LEU A 60 -14.92 -2.52 -1.93
N THR A 61 -15.63 -3.42 -1.25
CA THR A 61 -15.04 -4.58 -0.60
C THR A 61 -14.66 -5.64 -1.63
N PRO A 62 -13.77 -6.58 -1.30
CA PRO A 62 -13.53 -7.76 -2.14
C PRO A 62 -14.84 -8.49 -2.47
N GLY A 63 -15.02 -8.88 -3.73
CA GLY A 63 -16.23 -9.53 -4.20
C GLY A 63 -16.53 -9.31 -5.68
N SER A 64 -17.67 -9.86 -6.12
CA SER A 64 -18.17 -9.71 -7.50
C SER A 64 -19.30 -8.68 -7.55
N TYR A 65 -19.22 -7.78 -8.51
CA TYR A 65 -20.19 -6.72 -8.77
C TYR A 65 -20.66 -6.81 -10.20
N SER A 66 -21.93 -6.48 -10.44
CA SER A 66 -22.52 -6.45 -11.78
C SER A 66 -23.26 -5.13 -11.99
N GLY A 67 -23.07 -4.54 -13.15
CA GLY A 67 -23.64 -3.25 -13.55
C GLY A 67 -24.10 -3.29 -14.99
N ALA A 68 -25.16 -2.57 -15.31
CA ALA A 68 -25.70 -2.49 -16.66
C ALA A 68 -25.37 -1.15 -17.31
N VAL A 69 -25.07 -1.19 -18.59
CA VAL A 69 -24.93 -0.03 -19.48
C VAL A 69 -26.09 -0.07 -20.46
N THR A 70 -26.84 1.02 -20.54
CA THR A 70 -27.97 1.18 -21.46
C THR A 70 -27.69 2.32 -22.43
N VAL A 71 -27.78 2.01 -23.72
CA VAL A 71 -27.66 2.97 -24.83
C VAL A 71 -29.06 3.25 -25.36
N ASN A 72 -29.50 4.50 -25.22
CA ASN A 72 -30.79 4.99 -25.70
C ASN A 72 -30.59 5.82 -26.96
N SER A 73 -31.43 5.62 -27.97
CA SER A 73 -31.57 6.60 -29.05
C SER A 73 -32.29 7.85 -28.52
N LEU A 74 -31.84 9.02 -28.96
CA LEU A 74 -32.55 10.28 -28.71
C LEU A 74 -33.71 10.49 -29.71
N TYR A 75 -33.92 9.57 -30.65
CA TYR A 75 -35.01 9.59 -31.61
C TYR A 75 -36.11 8.57 -31.24
N PRO A 76 -37.40 8.89 -31.49
CA PRO A 76 -38.53 8.06 -31.07
C PRO A 76 -38.57 6.63 -31.64
N ALA A 77 -37.89 6.39 -32.76
CA ALA A 77 -37.88 5.10 -33.45
C ALA A 77 -36.81 4.12 -32.92
N GLY A 78 -35.91 4.56 -32.04
CA GLY A 78 -34.81 3.72 -31.55
C GLY A 78 -35.20 2.89 -30.34
N THR A 79 -34.81 1.62 -30.33
CA THR A 79 -34.95 0.72 -29.18
C THR A 79 -33.70 0.80 -28.28
N PRO A 80 -33.86 0.92 -26.95
CA PRO A 80 -32.74 0.82 -26.01
C PRO A 80 -31.97 -0.49 -26.16
N HIS A 81 -30.64 -0.41 -26.10
CA HIS A 81 -29.77 -1.58 -26.05
C HIS A 81 -29.06 -1.62 -24.70
N THR A 82 -29.11 -2.75 -24.01
CA THR A 82 -28.51 -2.92 -22.69
C THR A 82 -27.55 -4.09 -22.70
N PHE A 83 -26.38 -3.91 -22.09
CA PHE A 83 -25.43 -4.99 -21.82
C PHE A 83 -24.90 -4.87 -20.39
N VAL A 84 -24.35 -5.99 -19.89
CA VAL A 84 -23.85 -6.11 -18.51
C VAL A 84 -22.32 -6.01 -18.50
N VAL A 85 -21.80 -5.37 -17.45
CA VAL A 85 -20.39 -5.28 -17.11
C VAL A 85 -20.22 -5.95 -15.76
N ASP A 86 -19.33 -6.94 -15.70
CA ASP A 86 -18.96 -7.63 -14.47
C ASP A 86 -17.60 -7.13 -13.97
N LEU A 87 -17.52 -6.87 -12.67
CA LEU A 87 -16.32 -6.42 -11.97
C LEU A 87 -16.00 -7.41 -10.84
N VAL A 88 -14.76 -7.86 -10.80
CA VAL A 88 -14.23 -8.64 -9.67
C VAL A 88 -13.22 -7.77 -8.93
N VAL A 89 -13.55 -7.41 -7.69
CA VAL A 89 -12.63 -6.76 -6.76
C VAL A 89 -11.91 -7.87 -6.01
N ALA A 90 -10.62 -8.05 -6.28
CA ALA A 90 -9.82 -9.06 -5.59
C ALA A 90 -9.59 -8.66 -4.13
N GLU A 91 -9.52 -9.65 -3.25
CA GLU A 91 -9.00 -9.44 -1.91
C GLU A 91 -7.53 -9.03 -2.03
N GLY A 92 -7.14 -7.95 -1.35
CA GLY A 92 -5.72 -7.65 -1.17
C GLY A 92 -5.06 -8.87 -0.55
N ALA A 93 -3.80 -9.16 -0.92
CA ALA A 93 -3.04 -10.17 -0.20
C ALA A 93 -3.13 -9.84 1.31
N PRO A 94 -3.40 -10.82 2.19
CA PRO A 94 -3.38 -10.54 3.61
C PRO A 94 -2.02 -9.94 3.93
N THR A 95 -2.00 -8.78 4.57
CA THR A 95 -0.76 -8.25 5.13
C THR A 95 -0.16 -9.35 5.98
N PRO A 96 1.09 -9.80 5.74
CA PRO A 96 1.67 -10.86 6.54
C PRO A 96 1.58 -10.42 8.00
N THR A 97 0.97 -11.27 8.83
CA THR A 97 0.94 -11.00 10.27
C THR A 97 2.41 -10.91 10.71
N PRO A 98 2.86 -9.78 11.28
CA PRO A 98 4.26 -9.63 11.62
C PRO A 98 4.63 -10.72 12.63
N VAL A 99 5.63 -11.51 12.27
CA VAL A 99 6.10 -12.62 13.10
C VAL A 99 7.01 -12.04 14.18
N PRO A 100 6.78 -12.37 15.46
CA PRO A 100 7.71 -12.01 16.53
C PRO A 100 9.12 -12.54 16.26
N ILE A 101 10.11 -11.65 16.29
CA ILE A 101 11.53 -11.98 16.14
C ILE A 101 12.16 -12.02 17.54
N PRO A 102 12.81 -13.13 17.95
CA PRO A 102 13.60 -13.14 19.17
C PRO A 102 14.85 -12.28 18.97
N ALA A 103 15.12 -11.39 19.92
CA ALA A 103 16.26 -10.49 19.88
C ALA A 103 16.81 -10.25 21.29
N THR A 104 18.01 -9.67 21.35
CA THR A 104 18.64 -9.21 22.58
C THR A 104 18.66 -7.68 22.56
N TRP A 105 18.18 -7.02 23.62
CA TRP A 105 18.23 -5.56 23.66
C TRP A 105 19.67 -5.08 23.71
N ALA A 106 20.00 -4.07 22.89
CA ALA A 106 21.35 -3.57 22.60
C ALA A 106 22.27 -4.45 21.73
N ASP A 107 21.79 -5.58 21.21
CA ASP A 107 22.46 -6.36 20.15
C ASP A 107 21.98 -5.85 18.78
N GLY A 108 22.51 -4.69 18.37
CA GLY A 108 22.09 -3.99 17.15
C GLY A 108 22.47 -4.70 15.86
N ASN A 109 23.36 -5.70 15.92
CA ASN A 109 23.76 -6.53 14.78
C ASN A 109 23.19 -7.97 14.81
N CYS A 110 22.39 -8.32 15.82
CA CYS A 110 21.75 -9.61 16.04
C CYS A 110 22.73 -10.80 16.00
N SER A 111 23.95 -10.60 16.49
CA SER A 111 24.95 -11.66 16.61
C SER A 111 24.69 -12.60 17.79
N GLY A 112 23.79 -12.20 18.70
CA GLY A 112 23.49 -12.89 19.95
C GLY A 112 24.30 -12.39 21.15
N ALA A 113 25.16 -11.38 20.97
CA ALA A 113 25.97 -10.77 22.02
C ALA A 113 25.80 -9.25 21.99
N VAL A 114 25.97 -8.60 23.15
CA VAL A 114 26.03 -7.13 23.26
C VAL A 114 27.50 -6.76 23.45
N ASP A 115 28.16 -6.31 22.38
CA ASP A 115 29.59 -6.04 22.36
C ASP A 115 29.99 -4.79 21.53
N LEU A 116 31.30 -4.62 21.31
CA LEU A 116 31.89 -3.52 20.54
C LEU A 116 31.31 -3.39 19.12
N SER A 117 30.87 -4.49 18.54
CA SER A 117 30.31 -4.56 17.18
C SER A 117 28.93 -3.90 17.13
N ASP A 118 28.16 -3.92 18.21
CA ASP A 118 26.87 -3.22 18.33
C ASP A 118 27.05 -1.73 18.51
N ALA A 119 28.05 -1.33 19.32
CA ALA A 119 28.44 0.06 19.43
C ALA A 119 28.90 0.61 18.08
N LEU A 120 29.68 -0.17 17.33
CA LEU A 120 30.12 0.20 15.98
C LEU A 120 28.94 0.30 15.01
N ALA A 121 27.99 -0.63 15.06
CA ALA A 121 26.77 -0.56 14.26
C ALA A 121 26.04 0.76 14.53
N THR A 122 25.77 1.07 15.79
CA THR A 122 25.08 2.29 16.24
C THR A 122 25.81 3.56 15.79
N MET A 123 27.14 3.60 15.93
CA MET A 123 27.96 4.73 15.51
C MET A 123 27.95 4.92 13.98
N ARG A 124 27.91 3.82 13.21
CA ARG A 124 27.78 3.88 11.76
C ARG A 124 26.43 4.45 11.34
N HIS A 125 25.34 4.05 11.99
CA HIS A 125 24.03 4.63 11.74
C HIS A 125 24.00 6.14 12.04
N GLY A 126 24.50 6.56 13.21
CA GLY A 126 24.61 7.99 13.55
C GLY A 126 25.48 8.81 12.57
N ALA A 127 26.35 8.15 11.80
CA ALA A 127 27.16 8.75 10.73
C ALA A 127 26.52 8.64 9.33
N GLY A 128 25.34 8.04 9.18
CA GLY A 128 24.67 7.79 7.90
C GLY A 128 25.33 6.69 7.06
N LEU A 129 26.06 5.76 7.70
CA LEU A 129 26.80 4.66 7.08
C LEU A 129 26.13 3.30 7.37
N ASP A 130 24.81 3.26 7.20
CA ASP A 130 23.95 2.15 7.60
C ASP A 130 24.52 0.79 7.16
N MET A 131 24.60 -0.11 8.13
CA MET A 131 24.94 -1.51 7.92
C MET A 131 23.74 -2.33 8.35
N ILE A 132 23.09 -2.98 7.39
CA ILE A 132 22.05 -3.96 7.69
C ILE A 132 22.75 -5.27 8.03
N ALA A 133 22.74 -5.65 9.30
CA ALA A 133 23.06 -7.03 9.67
C ALA A 133 21.86 -7.92 9.31
N ALA A 134 22.12 -9.01 8.59
CA ALA A 134 21.07 -9.92 8.16
C ALA A 134 20.37 -10.53 9.39
N GLY A 135 19.05 -10.28 9.52
CA GLY A 135 18.24 -10.82 10.62
C GLY A 135 17.79 -9.80 11.66
N CYS A 136 18.24 -8.55 11.59
CA CYS A 136 17.74 -7.47 12.43
C CYS A 136 16.71 -6.57 11.72
N PRO A 137 15.87 -5.85 12.49
CA PRO A 137 15.28 -4.60 12.03
C PRO A 137 16.36 -3.60 11.57
N GLU A 138 15.99 -2.66 10.72
CA GLU A 138 16.88 -1.56 10.34
C GLU A 138 17.15 -0.68 11.56
N MET A 139 18.40 -0.21 11.73
CA MET A 139 18.69 0.77 12.79
C MET A 139 17.90 2.06 12.56
N GLY A 140 17.37 2.62 13.64
CA GLY A 140 16.46 3.76 13.60
C GLY A 140 15.01 3.40 13.24
N SER A 141 14.71 2.16 12.86
CA SER A 141 13.34 1.73 12.61
C SER A 141 12.56 1.55 13.91
N THR A 142 11.25 1.69 13.82
CA THR A 142 10.35 1.41 14.94
C THR A 142 10.19 -0.09 15.14
N VAL A 143 10.25 -0.53 16.40
CA VAL A 143 9.94 -1.90 16.83
C VAL A 143 8.96 -1.89 17.99
N GLN A 144 8.02 -2.84 17.99
CA GLN A 144 7.15 -3.12 19.13
C GLN A 144 7.76 -4.24 19.96
N VAL A 145 8.09 -3.97 21.22
CA VAL A 145 8.50 -5.03 22.16
C VAL A 145 7.23 -5.70 22.71
N ILE A 146 7.07 -7.01 22.53
CA ILE A 146 5.89 -7.73 22.99
C ILE A 146 5.79 -7.67 24.51
N GLY A 147 4.65 -7.19 25.01
CA GLY A 147 4.44 -6.96 26.45
C GLY A 147 5.11 -5.68 26.99
N GLY A 148 5.73 -4.89 26.11
CA GLY A 148 6.34 -3.60 26.41
C GLY A 148 5.75 -2.46 25.59
N SER A 149 6.56 -1.42 25.38
CA SER A 149 6.24 -0.26 24.55
C SER A 149 6.90 -0.33 23.18
N GLN A 150 6.52 0.62 22.32
CA GLN A 150 7.21 0.91 21.07
C GLN A 150 8.57 1.54 21.36
N HIS A 151 9.60 1.11 20.63
CA HIS A 151 10.96 1.65 20.72
C HIS A 151 11.57 1.85 19.34
N THR A 152 12.67 2.58 19.30
CA THR A 152 13.52 2.71 18.10
C THR A 152 14.65 1.68 18.19
N TRP A 153 14.87 0.91 17.14
CA TRP A 153 15.93 -0.10 17.10
C TRP A 153 17.31 0.57 17.09
N GLY A 154 18.15 0.25 18.08
CA GLY A 154 19.47 0.88 18.28
C GLY A 154 19.46 2.11 19.19
N ASP A 155 18.30 2.58 19.65
CA ASP A 155 18.16 3.65 20.65
C ASP A 155 18.20 3.02 22.04
N ILE A 156 19.40 2.98 22.61
CA ILE A 156 19.68 2.29 23.87
C ILE A 156 19.36 3.19 25.04
N ASP A 157 19.36 4.50 24.84
CA ASP A 157 18.96 5.47 25.84
C ASP A 157 17.49 5.87 25.86
N CYS A 158 16.72 5.37 24.89
CA CYS A 158 15.31 5.68 24.64
C CYS A 158 15.06 7.20 24.53
N SER A 159 16.02 7.94 24.00
CA SER A 159 15.87 9.38 23.75
C SER A 159 15.04 9.69 22.51
N GLY A 160 14.84 8.70 21.64
CA GLY A 160 14.21 8.83 20.32
C GLY A 160 15.21 9.00 19.18
N GLU A 161 16.51 9.10 19.48
CA GLU A 161 17.58 9.22 18.48
C GLU A 161 18.53 8.02 18.59
N VAL A 162 19.11 7.59 17.46
CA VAL A 162 20.15 6.56 17.42
C VAL A 162 21.47 7.23 17.07
N ASN A 163 22.33 7.46 18.07
CA ASN A 163 23.52 8.28 17.92
C ASN A 163 24.70 7.79 18.79
N ALA A 164 25.75 8.61 18.91
CA ALA A 164 26.96 8.27 19.64
C ALA A 164 26.73 8.06 21.15
N ILE A 165 25.64 8.58 21.72
CA ILE A 165 25.30 8.39 23.13
C ILE A 165 24.89 6.93 23.35
N ASP A 166 24.10 6.34 22.46
CA ASP A 166 23.72 4.93 22.49
C ASP A 166 24.92 4.01 22.37
N ALA A 167 25.80 4.30 21.40
CA ALA A 167 27.06 3.58 21.24
C ALA A 167 27.90 3.62 22.53
N LEU A 168 27.96 4.77 23.21
CA LEU A 168 28.67 4.88 24.49
C LEU A 168 28.02 4.05 25.61
N LYS A 169 26.70 3.88 25.62
CA LYS A 169 26.01 3.01 26.59
C LYS A 169 26.42 1.55 26.40
N ILE A 170 26.45 1.09 25.15
CA ILE A 170 26.89 -0.26 24.79
C ILE A 170 28.35 -0.47 25.20
N LEU A 171 29.26 0.46 24.87
CA LEU A 171 30.68 0.37 25.23
C LEU A 171 30.91 0.26 26.75
N ARG A 172 30.10 0.99 27.54
CA ARG A 172 30.18 0.90 29.00
C ARG A 172 29.68 -0.44 29.51
N PHE A 173 28.61 -0.95 28.93
CA PHE A 173 28.05 -2.26 29.28
C PHE A 173 29.04 -3.40 28.97
N ASP A 174 29.62 -3.42 27.78
CA ASP A 174 30.65 -4.38 27.36
C ASP A 174 31.88 -4.35 28.29
N ALA A 175 32.28 -3.16 28.73
CA ALA A 175 33.37 -2.97 29.69
C ALA A 175 33.02 -3.35 31.15
N GLY A 176 31.80 -3.80 31.43
CA GLY A 176 31.31 -4.11 32.78
C GLY A 176 31.19 -2.88 33.69
N LEU A 177 31.13 -1.68 33.11
CA LEU A 177 30.97 -0.44 33.86
C LEU A 177 29.49 -0.23 34.23
N PRO A 178 29.21 0.45 35.36
CA PRO A 178 27.83 0.80 35.70
C PRO A 178 27.20 1.64 34.57
N SER A 179 26.15 1.11 33.96
CA SER A 179 25.22 1.86 33.14
C SER A 179 24.11 2.42 34.04
N SER A 180 23.70 3.66 33.81
CA SER A 180 22.53 4.20 34.52
C SER A 180 21.31 3.41 34.04
N PRO A 181 20.42 2.95 34.95
CA PRO A 181 19.12 2.45 34.52
C PRO A 181 18.41 3.56 33.76
N GLN A 182 17.99 3.27 32.54
CA GLN A 182 17.26 4.22 31.70
C GLN A 182 15.78 3.99 31.84
N ALA A 183 15.09 5.03 32.30
CA ALA A 183 13.65 4.99 32.46
C ALA A 183 13.05 4.67 31.09
N ASN A 184 12.27 3.59 31.04
CA ASN A 184 11.51 3.14 29.87
C ASN A 184 12.29 2.38 28.79
N CYS A 185 13.56 1.99 28.99
CA CYS A 185 14.18 1.00 28.11
C CYS A 185 14.12 -0.41 28.70
N PRO A 186 14.06 -1.46 27.85
CA PRO A 186 14.48 -2.79 28.27
C PRO A 186 15.91 -2.78 28.83
N GLU A 187 16.22 -3.74 29.70
CA GLU A 187 17.56 -3.90 30.24
C GLU A 187 18.52 -4.35 29.11
N MET A 188 19.73 -3.76 29.04
CA MET A 188 20.74 -4.19 28.07
C MET A 188 21.09 -5.67 28.28
N GLY A 189 21.12 -6.44 27.18
CA GLY A 189 21.33 -7.88 27.23
C GLY A 189 20.07 -8.70 27.56
N ALA A 190 18.92 -8.06 27.82
CA ALA A 190 17.68 -8.78 28.04
C ALA A 190 17.16 -9.43 26.75
N ALA A 191 16.71 -10.67 26.86
CA ALA A 191 15.99 -11.34 25.79
C ALA A 191 14.59 -10.71 25.63
N ILE A 192 14.27 -10.30 24.40
CA ILE A 192 13.01 -9.66 24.03
C ILE A 192 12.42 -10.32 22.79
N MET A 193 11.12 -10.12 22.59
CA MET A 193 10.45 -10.45 21.33
C MET A 193 10.00 -9.14 20.69
N ILE A 194 10.40 -8.91 19.45
CA ILE A 194 10.07 -7.69 18.72
C ILE A 194 9.20 -7.98 17.50
N VAL A 195 8.33 -7.04 17.19
CA VAL A 195 7.60 -6.97 15.94
C VAL A 195 8.05 -5.70 15.22
N PRO A 196 8.66 -5.81 14.03
CA PRO A 196 8.95 -4.63 13.20
C PRO A 196 7.65 -3.84 12.94
N GLY A 197 7.72 -2.52 13.14
CA GLY A 197 6.61 -1.59 12.96
C GLY A 197 6.35 -1.19 11.51
#